data_AF-A0A1H3GEX3-F1
#
_entry.id   AF-A0A1H3GEX3-F1
#
_cell.length_a   1.000
_cell.length_b   1.000
_cell.length_c   1.000
_cell.angle_alpha   90.00
_cell.angle_beta   90.00
_cell.angle_gamma   90.00
#
_symmetry.space_group_name_H-M   'P 1'
#
loop_
_entity.id
_entity.type
_entity.pdbx_description
1 polymer ?
#
loop_
_entity_poly.entity_id
_entity_poly.type
_entity_poly.pdbx_seq_one_letter_code
_entity_poly.pdbx_strand_id
1 'polypeptide(L)'
;MSGRERKHVPDFLLCTDAVPIVVDVKPGHRVARPENAFTFAWTKRVVESKGWWYQVCSEPPRVELENVRFLAGYRRDWLFETGLLGELGVADLDGLPLGEALKAAPGYPRPLVRSALLHLLWTQHFTFDLTVPLNHATMLRRLA
;
A
#
# COMPACT_ATOMS: atom_id res chain seq x y z
N MET A 1 26.19 26.95 19.05
CA MET A 1 25.01 26.34 18.43
C MET A 1 23.83 27.27 18.70
N SER A 2 23.34 28.02 17.71
CA SER A 2 22.22 28.94 17.91
C SER A 2 20.95 28.14 18.20
N GLY A 3 20.37 28.35 19.39
CA GLY A 3 19.25 27.60 19.94
C GLY A 3 17.91 27.92 19.29
N ARG A 4 17.74 27.58 18.00
CA ARG A 4 16.41 27.55 17.39
C ARG A 4 15.70 26.25 17.80
N GLU A 5 14.56 26.40 18.46
CA GLU A 5 13.63 25.30 18.71
C GLU A 5 13.18 24.72 17.36
N ARG A 6 13.39 23.42 17.16
CA ARG A 6 12.97 22.70 15.95
C ARG A 6 11.93 21.66 16.33
N LYS A 7 10.87 21.57 15.53
CA LYS A 7 9.80 20.58 15.66
C LYS A 7 9.79 19.72 14.40
N HIS A 8 9.70 18.41 14.58
CA HIS A 8 9.55 17.43 13.49
C HIS A 8 8.50 16.40 13.92
N VAL A 9 7.56 16.11 13.03
CA VAL A 9 6.53 15.08 13.23
C VAL A 9 6.78 14.01 12.16
N PRO A 10 7.15 12.78 12.56
CA PRO A 10 7.33 11.69 11.61
C PRO A 10 6.03 11.28 10.93
N ASP A 11 6.13 10.67 9.74
CA ASP A 11 4.97 10.25 8.95
C ASP A 11 4.26 9.02 9.56
N PHE A 12 5.01 8.05 10.08
CA PHE A 12 4.45 6.86 10.73
C PHE A 12 5.22 6.42 11.98
N LEU A 13 4.48 5.77 12.89
CA LEU A 13 5.01 4.97 13.99
C LEU A 13 4.46 3.55 13.82
N LEU A 14 5.34 2.58 13.55
CA LEU A 14 4.99 1.17 13.44
C LEU A 14 5.22 0.49 14.79
N CYS A 15 4.16 -0.06 15.37
CA CYS A 15 4.27 -0.92 16.54
C CYS A 15 4.60 -2.34 16.08
N THR A 16 5.72 -2.88 16.56
CA THR A 16 6.17 -4.25 16.24
C THR A 16 6.33 -5.04 17.53
N ASP A 17 6.44 -6.36 17.41
CA ASP A 17 6.68 -7.25 18.56
C ASP A 17 8.07 -7.08 19.18
N ALA A 18 9.01 -6.44 18.47
CA ALA A 18 10.37 -6.20 18.94
C ALA A 18 10.52 -4.79 19.55
N VAL A 19 10.60 -3.78 18.69
CA VAL A 19 10.69 -2.36 19.10
C VAL A 19 9.90 -1.48 18.14
N PRO A 20 9.35 -0.34 18.59
CA PRO A 20 8.69 0.60 17.70
C PRO A 20 9.65 1.09 16.59
N ILE A 21 9.11 1.28 15.39
CA ILE A 21 9.84 1.86 14.25
C ILE A 21 9.21 3.20 13.89
N VAL A 22 10.01 4.26 13.92
CA VAL A 22 9.63 5.58 13.40
C VAL A 22 10.02 5.67 11.94
N VAL A 23 9.07 6.04 11.08
CA VAL A 23 9.27 6.13 9.64
C VAL A 23 8.98 7.53 9.12
N ASP A 24 9.93 8.10 8.40
CA ASP A 24 9.73 9.27 7.54
C ASP A 24 9.65 8.83 6.08
N VAL A 25 8.72 9.38 5.30
CA VAL A 25 8.57 9.12 3.87
C VAL A 25 9.01 10.35 3.09
N LYS A 26 9.94 10.16 2.15
CA LYS A 26 10.39 11.22 1.26
C LYS A 26 10.66 10.68 -0.14
N PRO A 27 10.34 11.46 -1.18
CA PRO A 27 10.83 11.15 -2.52
C PRO A 27 12.36 11.00 -2.51
N GLY A 28 12.90 9.98 -3.17
CA GLY A 28 14.32 9.63 -3.12
C GLY A 28 15.22 10.79 -3.52
N HIS A 29 14.81 11.57 -4.53
CA HIS A 29 15.51 12.78 -4.98
C HIS A 29 15.58 13.92 -3.92
N ARG A 30 14.81 13.83 -2.83
CA ARG A 30 14.81 14.79 -1.72
C ARG A 30 15.54 14.26 -0.49
N VAL A 31 15.76 12.96 -0.36
CA VAL A 31 16.45 12.36 0.80
C VAL A 31 17.87 12.91 0.94
N ALA A 32 18.58 13.07 -0.18
CA ALA A 32 19.97 13.57 -0.19
C ALA A 32 20.11 15.10 -0.03
N ARG A 33 18.99 15.87 0.05
CA ARG A 33 19.08 17.32 0.21
C ARG A 33 19.61 17.67 1.61
N PRO A 34 20.59 18.59 1.75
CA PRO A 34 21.24 18.88 3.03
C PRO A 34 20.29 19.25 4.17
N GLU A 35 19.23 20.00 3.86
CA GLU A 35 18.21 20.43 4.83
C GLU A 35 17.44 19.25 5.44
N ASN A 36 17.19 18.22 4.62
CA ASN A 36 16.50 16.99 5.03
C ASN A 36 17.45 16.06 5.78
N ALA A 37 18.70 15.96 5.32
CA ALA A 37 19.73 15.12 5.95
C ALA A 37 19.98 15.50 7.41
N PHE A 38 20.02 16.80 7.75
CA PHE A 38 20.15 17.23 9.14
C PHE A 38 18.95 16.80 9.99
N THR A 39 17.73 17.02 9.50
CA THR A 39 16.50 16.70 10.22
C THR A 39 16.42 15.19 10.48
N PHE A 40 16.66 14.34 9.47
CA PHE A 40 16.65 12.89 9.65
C PHE A 40 17.77 12.41 10.57
N ALA A 41 18.98 12.97 10.47
CA ALA A 41 20.07 12.59 11.36
C ALA A 41 19.81 13.00 12.82
N TRP A 42 19.09 14.10 13.06
CA TRP A 42 18.66 14.51 14.38
C TRP A 42 17.52 13.62 14.90
N THR A 43 16.46 13.42 14.11
CA THR A 43 15.33 12.55 14.46
C THR A 43 15.80 11.14 14.76
N LYS A 44 16.65 10.56 13.90
CA LYS A 44 17.27 9.25 14.09
C LYS A 44 17.93 9.13 15.47
N ARG A 45 18.78 10.10 15.84
CA ARG A 45 19.47 10.11 17.14
C ARG A 45 18.51 10.15 18.33
N VAL A 46 17.42 10.93 18.23
CA VAL A 46 16.41 11.04 19.30
C VAL A 46 15.57 9.77 19.42
N VAL A 47 15.28 9.09 18.30
CA VAL A 47 14.51 7.84 18.26
C VAL A 47 15.36 6.68 18.79
N GLU A 48 16.59 6.53 18.26
CA GLU A 48 17.49 5.44 18.64
C GLU A 48 17.95 5.54 20.11
N SER A 49 18.04 6.75 20.69
CA SER A 49 18.34 6.91 22.12
C SER A 49 17.24 6.36 23.05
N LYS A 50 16.03 6.13 22.53
CA LYS A 50 14.93 5.46 23.24
C LYS A 50 14.90 3.95 23.02
N GLY A 51 15.88 3.41 22.29
CA GLY A 51 15.92 1.99 21.90
C GLY A 51 14.97 1.64 20.76
N TRP A 52 14.43 2.63 20.04
CA TRP A 52 13.53 2.42 18.91
C TRP A 52 14.30 2.43 17.59
N TRP A 53 13.69 1.90 16.52
CA TRP A 53 14.28 1.94 15.18
C TRP A 53 13.80 3.16 14.40
N TYR A 54 14.66 3.64 13.50
CA TYR A 54 14.35 4.77 12.61
C TYR A 54 14.65 4.41 11.17
N GLN A 55 13.71 4.68 10.28
CA GLN A 55 13.84 4.42 8.84
C GLN A 55 13.33 5.62 8.02
N VAL A 56 14.02 5.90 6.91
CA VAL A 56 13.51 6.79 5.87
C VAL A 56 13.11 5.93 4.67
N CYS A 57 11.83 5.94 4.31
CA CYS A 57 11.30 5.22 3.16
C CYS A 57 11.19 6.16 1.95
N SER A 58 11.59 5.65 0.78
CA SER A 58 11.43 6.33 -0.52
C SER A 58 10.46 5.56 -1.42
N GLU A 59 10.39 5.92 -2.70
CA GLU A 59 9.56 5.22 -3.67
C GLU A 59 9.89 3.72 -3.70
N PRO A 60 8.87 2.84 -3.73
CA PRO A 60 9.09 1.41 -3.88
C PRO A 60 9.60 1.07 -5.29
N PRO A 61 10.00 -0.18 -5.56
CA PRO A 61 10.32 -0.64 -6.91
C PRO A 61 9.26 -0.23 -7.95
N ARG A 62 9.71 0.06 -9.17
CA ARG A 62 8.87 0.64 -10.23
C ARG A 62 7.58 -0.12 -10.47
N VAL A 63 7.63 -1.46 -10.51
CA VAL A 63 6.46 -2.31 -10.78
C VAL A 63 5.42 -2.20 -9.66
N GLU A 64 5.86 -2.26 -8.40
CA GLU A 64 4.98 -2.09 -7.25
C GLU A 64 4.29 -0.72 -7.29
N LEU A 65 5.06 0.34 -7.56
CA LEU A 65 4.52 1.69 -7.67
C LEU A 65 3.49 1.82 -8.82
N GLU A 66 3.75 1.20 -9.96
CA GLU A 66 2.84 1.18 -11.11
C GLU A 66 1.55 0.43 -10.81
N ASN A 67 1.63 -0.73 -10.14
CA ASN A 67 0.48 -1.50 -9.67
C ASN A 67 -0.38 -0.67 -8.70
N VAL A 68 0.23 -0.05 -7.70
CA VAL A 68 -0.50 0.80 -6.73
C VAL A 68 -1.14 2.01 -7.42
N ARG A 69 -0.43 2.67 -8.33
CA ARG A 69 -0.97 3.80 -9.11
C ARG A 69 -2.15 3.38 -9.99
N PHE A 70 -2.06 2.21 -10.62
CA PHE A 70 -3.15 1.65 -11.40
C PHE A 70 -4.38 1.36 -10.52
N LEU A 71 -4.19 0.67 -9.39
CA LEU A 71 -5.28 0.35 -8.45
C LEU A 71 -5.87 1.58 -7.78
N ALA A 72 -5.12 2.68 -7.65
CA ALA A 72 -5.63 3.94 -7.12
C ALA A 72 -6.79 4.52 -7.96
N GLY A 73 -6.97 4.08 -9.21
CA GLY A 73 -8.17 4.39 -10.01
C GLY A 73 -9.46 3.79 -9.45
N TYR A 74 -9.36 2.72 -8.65
CA TYR A 74 -10.48 1.95 -8.09
C TYR A 74 -10.71 2.25 -6.60
N ARG A 75 -10.15 3.34 -6.06
CA ARG A 75 -10.14 3.60 -4.61
C ARG A 75 -11.42 4.12 -3.98
N ARG A 76 -12.39 4.56 -4.79
CA ARG A 76 -13.61 5.24 -4.33
C ARG A 76 -14.75 4.23 -4.23
N ASP A 77 -15.04 3.81 -3.01
CA ASP A 77 -16.07 2.80 -2.69
C ASP A 77 -17.46 3.11 -3.28
N TRP A 78 -17.89 4.38 -3.27
CA TRP A 78 -19.20 4.81 -3.77
C TRP A 78 -19.41 4.61 -5.29
N LEU A 79 -18.38 4.22 -6.05
CA LEU A 79 -18.48 3.90 -7.47
C LEU A 79 -18.89 2.45 -7.73
N PHE A 80 -18.96 1.62 -6.69
CA PHE A 80 -19.19 0.18 -6.83
C PHE A 80 -20.52 -0.23 -6.21
N GLU A 81 -21.19 -1.17 -6.86
CA GLU A 81 -22.43 -1.76 -6.33
C GLU A 81 -22.12 -2.68 -5.15
N THR A 82 -22.76 -2.42 -4.01
CA THR A 82 -22.52 -3.17 -2.77
C THR A 82 -22.89 -4.64 -2.89
N GLY A 83 -23.94 -4.98 -3.65
CA GLY A 83 -24.35 -6.36 -3.93
C GLY A 83 -23.26 -7.15 -4.65
N LEU A 84 -22.72 -6.58 -5.74
CA LEU A 84 -21.61 -7.17 -6.50
C LEU A 84 -20.34 -7.33 -5.65
N LEU A 85 -19.99 -6.33 -4.84
CA LEU A 85 -18.85 -6.44 -3.92
C LEU A 85 -19.05 -7.55 -2.88
N GLY A 86 -20.27 -7.67 -2.34
CA GLY A 86 -20.63 -8.74 -1.41
C GLY A 86 -20.52 -10.12 -2.04
N GLU A 87 -21.10 -10.31 -3.24
CA GLU A 87 -21.04 -11.57 -3.99
C GLU A 87 -19.60 -12.01 -4.29
N LEU A 88 -18.78 -11.10 -4.81
CA LEU A 88 -17.37 -11.40 -5.11
C LEU A 88 -16.53 -11.57 -3.83
N GLY A 89 -16.87 -10.87 -2.75
CA GLY A 89 -16.09 -10.91 -1.51
C GLY A 89 -16.18 -12.26 -0.77
N VAL A 90 -17.32 -12.94 -0.87
CA VAL A 90 -17.54 -14.27 -0.27
C VAL A 90 -17.29 -15.42 -1.23
N ALA A 91 -17.13 -15.14 -2.53
CA ALA A 91 -16.79 -16.16 -3.51
C ALA A 91 -15.43 -16.81 -3.22
N ASP A 92 -15.34 -18.10 -3.54
CA ASP A 92 -14.10 -18.87 -3.47
C ASP A 92 -13.21 -18.54 -4.68
N LEU A 93 -12.46 -17.45 -4.54
CA LEU A 93 -11.56 -16.92 -5.58
C LEU A 93 -10.09 -17.05 -5.19
N ASP A 94 -9.77 -17.58 -4.01
CA ASP A 94 -8.38 -17.75 -3.57
C ASP A 94 -7.65 -18.72 -4.50
N GLY A 95 -6.46 -18.31 -4.95
CA GLY A 95 -5.66 -19.09 -5.89
C GLY A 95 -6.16 -19.05 -7.34
N LEU A 96 -7.27 -18.38 -7.65
CA LEU A 96 -7.71 -18.21 -9.04
C LEU A 96 -6.99 -17.05 -9.72
N PRO A 97 -6.68 -17.17 -11.03
CA PRO A 97 -6.22 -16.04 -11.82
C PRO A 97 -7.35 -15.02 -12.00
N LEU A 98 -7.01 -13.73 -11.97
CA LEU A 98 -7.95 -12.61 -12.12
C LEU A 98 -8.84 -12.77 -13.36
N GLY A 99 -8.30 -13.27 -14.46
CA GLY A 99 -9.02 -13.52 -15.71
C GLY A 99 -10.14 -14.55 -15.59
N GLU A 100 -10.00 -15.54 -14.71
CA GLU A 100 -11.05 -16.53 -14.42
C GLU A 100 -12.05 -16.00 -13.40
N ALA A 101 -11.60 -15.27 -12.38
CA ALA A 101 -12.45 -14.62 -11.39
C ALA A 101 -13.48 -13.65 -12.03
N LEU A 102 -13.21 -13.13 -13.24
CA LEU A 102 -14.17 -12.33 -14.00
C LEU A 102 -15.48 -13.07 -14.34
N LYS A 103 -15.54 -14.39 -14.19
CA LYS A 103 -16.73 -15.21 -14.43
C LYS A 103 -17.55 -15.47 -13.16
N ALA A 104 -17.07 -15.01 -12.00
CA ALA A 104 -17.63 -15.35 -10.69
C ALA A 104 -19.03 -14.76 -10.44
N ALA A 105 -19.38 -13.68 -11.14
CA ALA A 105 -20.67 -12.99 -10.99
C ALA A 105 -21.37 -12.87 -12.36
N PRO A 106 -21.94 -13.97 -12.90
CA PRO A 106 -22.50 -14.02 -14.25
C PRO A 106 -23.75 -13.15 -14.44
N GLY A 107 -24.40 -12.74 -13.33
CA GLY A 107 -25.50 -11.79 -13.35
C GLY A 107 -25.09 -10.35 -13.70
N TYR A 108 -23.78 -10.08 -13.77
CA TYR A 108 -23.24 -8.73 -13.95
C TYR A 108 -22.43 -8.60 -15.25
N PRO A 109 -22.47 -7.42 -15.91
CA PRO A 109 -21.58 -7.12 -17.02
C PRO A 109 -20.10 -7.28 -16.62
N ARG A 110 -19.34 -8.01 -17.45
CA ARG A 110 -17.92 -8.31 -17.19
C ARG A 110 -17.04 -7.08 -16.87
N PRO A 111 -17.23 -5.89 -17.47
CA PRO A 111 -16.48 -4.69 -17.06
C PRO A 111 -16.75 -4.24 -15.62
N LEU A 112 -17.97 -4.43 -15.12
CA LEU A 112 -18.33 -4.13 -13.72
C LEU A 112 -17.67 -5.13 -12.77
N VAL A 113 -17.73 -6.43 -13.08
CA VAL A 113 -17.04 -7.48 -12.33
C VAL A 113 -15.53 -7.21 -12.26
N ARG A 114 -14.92 -6.81 -13.38
CA ARG A 114 -13.50 -6.42 -13.42
C ARG A 114 -13.21 -5.27 -12.47
N SER A 115 -14.01 -4.21 -12.55
CA SER A 115 -13.79 -3.01 -11.76
C SER A 115 -13.97 -3.29 -10.26
N ALA A 116 -14.95 -4.12 -9.91
CA ALA A 116 -15.20 -4.59 -8.55
C ALA A 116 -14.04 -5.46 -8.02
N LEU A 117 -13.51 -6.41 -8.79
CA LEU A 117 -12.33 -7.19 -8.38
C LEU A 117 -11.10 -6.30 -8.16
N LEU A 118 -10.88 -5.30 -9.03
CA LEU A 118 -9.79 -4.34 -8.87
C LEU A 118 -9.98 -3.45 -7.63
N HIS A 119 -11.22 -3.10 -7.29
CA HIS A 119 -11.54 -2.45 -6.02
C HIS A 119 -11.23 -3.34 -4.81
N LEU A 120 -11.59 -4.62 -4.86
CA LEU A 120 -11.30 -5.58 -3.79
C LEU A 120 -9.80 -5.83 -3.62
N LEU A 121 -8.99 -5.69 -4.68
CA LEU A 121 -7.53 -5.66 -4.58
C LEU A 121 -7.02 -4.36 -3.92
N TRP A 122 -7.63 -3.21 -4.25
CA TRP A 122 -7.28 -1.92 -3.62
C TRP A 122 -7.56 -1.93 -2.12
N THR A 123 -8.71 -2.45 -1.70
CA THR A 123 -9.10 -2.55 -0.29
C THR A 123 -8.44 -3.71 0.46
N GLN A 124 -7.56 -4.47 -0.22
CA GLN A 124 -6.86 -5.63 0.33
C GLN A 124 -7.79 -6.77 0.78
N HIS A 125 -9.04 -6.78 0.32
CA HIS A 125 -9.96 -7.92 0.53
C HIS A 125 -9.43 -9.16 -0.18
N PHE A 126 -8.88 -8.96 -1.38
CA PHE A 126 -7.95 -9.87 -2.01
C PHE A 126 -6.58 -9.20 -2.11
N THR A 127 -5.53 -10.00 -2.10
CA THR A 127 -4.15 -9.58 -2.31
C THR A 127 -3.56 -10.27 -3.52
N PHE A 128 -2.39 -9.82 -3.94
CA PHE A 128 -1.62 -10.39 -5.03
C PHE A 128 -0.15 -10.02 -4.87
N ASP A 129 0.72 -10.69 -5.63
CA ASP A 129 2.13 -10.33 -5.69
C ASP A 129 2.31 -8.96 -6.40
N LEU A 130 2.60 -7.93 -5.60
CA LEU A 130 2.82 -6.57 -6.09
C LEU A 130 4.12 -6.43 -6.92
N THR A 131 5.03 -7.39 -6.85
CA THR A 131 6.33 -7.33 -7.54
C THR A 131 6.23 -7.67 -9.03
N VAL A 132 5.09 -8.21 -9.47
CA VAL A 132 4.81 -8.58 -10.86
C VAL A 132 3.72 -7.67 -11.43
N PRO A 133 3.78 -7.23 -12.72
CA PRO A 133 2.75 -6.39 -13.30
C PRO A 133 1.36 -7.03 -13.23
N LEU A 134 0.39 -6.30 -12.70
CA LEU A 134 -1.00 -6.73 -12.60
C LEU A 134 -1.56 -7.05 -13.99
N ASN A 135 -2.02 -8.28 -14.20
CA ASN A 135 -2.59 -8.74 -15.45
C ASN A 135 -3.63 -9.86 -15.22
N HIS A 136 -4.14 -10.46 -16.30
CA HIS A 136 -5.19 -11.47 -16.22
C HIS A 136 -4.73 -12.79 -15.56
N ALA A 137 -3.44 -13.07 -15.54
CA ALA A 137 -2.85 -14.22 -14.86
C ALA A 137 -2.46 -13.92 -13.40
N THR A 138 -2.69 -12.70 -12.91
CA THR A 138 -2.46 -12.37 -11.50
C THR A 138 -3.32 -13.26 -10.62
N MET A 139 -2.69 -14.00 -9.71
CA MET A 139 -3.37 -14.87 -8.76
C MET A 139 -3.93 -14.04 -7.61
N LEU A 140 -5.22 -14.23 -7.35
CA LEU A 140 -5.88 -13.66 -6.19
C LEU A 140 -5.52 -14.47 -4.95
N ARG A 141 -5.29 -13.78 -3.84
CA ARG A 141 -5.03 -14.37 -2.54
C ARG A 141 -5.93 -13.77 -1.48
N ARG A 142 -6.35 -14.55 -0.48
CA ARG A 142 -6.94 -14.04 0.75
C ARG A 142 -5.84 -13.93 1.81
N LEU A 143 -5.89 -12.86 2.62
CA LEU A 143 -5.04 -12.81 3.81
C LEU A 143 -5.46 -13.96 4.74
N ALA A 144 -4.48 -14.76 5.15
CA ALA A 144 -4.68 -15.85 6.10
C ALA A 144 -5.06 -15.32 7.49
#